data_AF-A0A7S1A8F5-F1
#
_entry.id   AF-A0A7S1A8F5-F1
#
_cell.length_a   1.000
_cell.length_b   1.000
_cell.length_c   1.000
_cell.angle_alpha   90.00
_cell.angle_beta   90.00
_cell.angle_gamma   90.00
#
_symmetry.space_group_name_H-M   'P 1'
#
loop_
_entity.id
_entity.type
_entity.pdbx_description
1 polymer ?
#
loop_
_entity_poly.entity_id
_entity_poly.type
_entity_poly.pdbx_seq_one_letter_code
_entity_poly.pdbx_strand_id
1 'polypeptide(L)'
;LKSRQSMELDASHVVSDVFLAEPSVVSSSHHSSCELPLHDGPVRATDLAEFEPCGMEMAMTLNQADAVTGDELAPIKCHRWTFPGAEEFALRGNNYFSFVQCLLEMQRNVQVYEEGDVLAPNLVRACKLFVTGQCGKDYTGEMYHLFSHFLCNSRVFDEWEAFLRVAFEAPQASAETLLTMQVEQVWLRFRRLADTLEEIFGVLDRRYTWHHRLPKVGELLHEQIFRRCGLDVIVREFFSQEKTVNDTMKDIKRALRALDQRASERTLA
;
A
#
# COMPACT_ATOMS: atom_id res chain seq x y z
N LEU A 1 -38.02 -18.08 61.24
CA LEU A 1 -39.26 -18.42 60.48
C LEU A 1 -39.27 -17.53 59.24
N LYS A 2 -39.10 -17.92 57.97
CA LYS A 2 -38.88 -19.13 57.14
C LYS A 2 -38.14 -18.54 55.90
N SER A 3 -36.98 -19.01 55.43
CA SER A 3 -36.67 -20.24 54.68
C SER A 3 -37.45 -20.45 53.38
N ARG A 4 -36.74 -20.35 52.24
CA ARG A 4 -36.77 -21.11 50.95
C ARG A 4 -36.44 -20.20 49.76
N GLN A 5 -35.32 -20.40 49.02
CA GLN A 5 -35.04 -21.43 48.00
C GLN A 5 -36.08 -21.41 46.86
N SER A 6 -35.80 -21.55 45.57
CA SER A 6 -34.64 -21.66 44.67
C SER A 6 -35.28 -21.69 43.27
N MET A 7 -34.59 -21.31 42.19
CA MET A 7 -34.67 -22.05 40.92
C MET A 7 -33.62 -21.51 39.94
N GLU A 8 -32.69 -22.41 39.63
CA GLU A 8 -31.75 -22.38 38.51
C GLU A 8 -32.48 -22.55 37.17
N LEU A 9 -31.86 -22.06 36.09
CA LEU A 9 -32.04 -22.62 34.76
C LEU A 9 -30.73 -22.50 33.98
N ASP A 10 -30.11 -23.67 33.80
CA ASP A 10 -28.99 -23.99 32.93
C ASP A 10 -29.31 -23.80 31.45
N ALA A 11 -28.33 -23.33 30.68
CA ALA A 11 -28.21 -23.62 29.26
C ALA A 11 -26.78 -23.35 28.76
N SER A 12 -25.91 -24.36 28.80
CA SER A 12 -24.76 -24.44 27.88
C SER A 12 -24.50 -25.89 27.45
N HIS A 13 -24.95 -26.16 26.23
CA HIS A 13 -24.61 -27.26 25.32
C HIS A 13 -23.79 -26.54 24.21
N VAL A 14 -22.72 -27.01 23.58
CA VAL A 14 -22.21 -28.34 23.24
C VAL A 14 -20.69 -28.19 23.03
N VAL A 15 -19.89 -29.07 23.62
CA VAL A 15 -18.51 -29.35 23.22
C VAL A 15 -18.57 -30.42 22.11
N SER A 16 -17.86 -30.23 21.01
CA SER A 16 -17.63 -31.28 20.03
C SER A 16 -16.15 -31.34 19.69
N ASP A 17 -15.51 -32.37 20.25
CA ASP A 17 -14.26 -32.96 19.80
C ASP A 17 -14.45 -33.54 18.40
N VAL A 18 -13.52 -33.23 17.48
CA VAL A 18 -13.17 -34.12 16.36
C VAL A 18 -11.65 -34.07 16.20
N PHE A 19 -11.03 -35.21 16.46
CA PHE A 19 -9.60 -35.48 16.29
C PHE A 19 -9.42 -36.39 15.05
N LEU A 20 -8.22 -36.26 14.43
CA LEU A 20 -7.54 -37.17 13.49
C LEU A 20 -7.92 -37.12 12.00
N ALA A 21 -7.02 -36.54 11.20
CA ALA A 21 -6.25 -37.28 10.20
C ALA A 21 -5.08 -36.42 9.66
N GLU A 22 -3.84 -36.91 9.82
CA GLU A 22 -2.70 -36.51 8.99
C GLU A 22 -2.93 -36.92 7.53
N PRO A 23 -2.23 -36.29 6.57
CA PRO A 23 -1.28 -37.10 5.83
C PRO A 23 0.04 -36.42 5.46
N SER A 24 1.11 -37.16 5.74
CA SER A 24 2.28 -37.45 4.88
C SER A 24 2.94 -36.33 4.08
N VAL A 25 4.16 -36.05 4.52
CA VAL A 25 5.34 -35.57 3.80
C VAL A 25 5.48 -36.21 2.40
N VAL A 26 5.62 -35.37 1.36
CA VAL A 26 6.45 -35.67 0.18
C VAL A 26 7.30 -34.44 -0.12
N SER A 27 8.60 -34.58 0.12
CA SER A 27 9.65 -33.64 -0.27
C SER A 27 9.81 -33.61 -1.79
N SER A 28 9.85 -32.41 -2.38
CA SER A 28 10.65 -32.15 -3.57
C SER A 28 11.39 -30.83 -3.41
N SER A 29 12.66 -30.96 -3.10
CA SER A 29 13.63 -29.87 -3.00
C SER A 29 14.08 -29.45 -4.39
N HIS A 30 13.64 -28.29 -4.85
CA HIS A 30 14.33 -27.49 -5.87
C HIS A 30 14.61 -26.11 -5.29
N HIS A 31 15.64 -26.03 -4.45
CA HIS A 31 16.33 -24.77 -4.19
C HIS A 31 17.10 -24.40 -5.46
N SER A 32 16.49 -23.54 -6.29
CA SER A 32 17.24 -22.76 -7.26
C SER A 32 17.78 -21.55 -6.53
N SER A 33 19.02 -21.65 -6.08
CA SER A 33 19.75 -20.55 -5.45
C SER A 33 19.94 -19.44 -6.49
N CYS A 34 19.29 -18.30 -6.30
CA CYS A 34 19.67 -17.05 -6.97
C CYS A 34 20.99 -16.58 -6.38
N GLU A 35 22.10 -17.06 -6.95
CA GLU A 35 23.42 -16.48 -6.72
C GLU A 35 23.50 -15.16 -7.51
N LEU A 36 23.38 -14.04 -6.80
CA LEU A 36 23.79 -12.74 -7.33
C LEU A 36 25.32 -12.74 -7.47
N PRO A 37 25.88 -12.25 -8.58
CA PRO A 37 27.33 -12.18 -8.73
C PRO A 37 27.91 -11.23 -7.69
N LEU A 38 28.77 -11.77 -6.83
CA LEU A 38 29.65 -11.01 -5.93
C LEU A 38 30.61 -10.18 -6.78
N HIS A 39 30.29 -8.89 -6.96
CA HIS A 39 31.23 -7.91 -7.50
C HIS A 39 32.11 -7.44 -6.34
N ASP A 40 33.33 -7.97 -6.27
CA ASP A 40 34.38 -7.51 -5.35
C ASP A 40 34.92 -6.15 -5.81
N GLY A 41 34.47 -5.10 -5.11
CA GLY A 41 35.00 -3.74 -5.21
C GLY A 41 34.23 -2.79 -4.31
N PRO A 42 34.87 -1.77 -3.71
CA PRO A 42 34.16 -0.80 -2.90
C PRO A 42 33.28 0.07 -3.81
N VAL A 43 32.01 -0.29 -3.93
CA VAL A 43 31.00 0.50 -4.64
C VAL A 43 30.80 1.80 -3.86
N ARG A 44 31.22 2.92 -4.46
CA ARG A 44 30.92 4.25 -3.94
C ARG A 44 29.41 4.44 -3.95
N ALA A 45 28.85 5.00 -2.88
CA ALA A 45 27.42 5.22 -2.69
C ALA A 45 26.76 6.22 -3.68
N THR A 46 27.41 6.54 -4.80
CA THR A 46 26.93 7.44 -5.85
C THR A 46 26.52 6.71 -7.13
N ASP A 47 26.74 5.40 -7.26
CA ASP A 47 26.56 4.68 -8.54
C ASP A 47 25.26 3.84 -8.63
N LEU A 48 24.33 3.96 -7.68
CA LEU A 48 23.05 3.21 -7.67
C LEU A 48 21.81 4.02 -8.11
N ALA A 49 22.00 5.26 -8.57
CA ALA A 49 20.91 6.21 -8.84
C ALA A 49 20.45 6.32 -10.32
N GLU A 50 21.07 5.64 -11.29
CA GLU A 50 20.86 6.00 -12.72
C GLU A 50 20.65 4.84 -13.70
N PHE A 51 20.21 3.66 -13.26
CA PHE A 51 19.77 2.63 -14.22
C PHE A 51 18.25 2.51 -14.22
N GLU A 52 17.59 3.35 -15.02
CA GLU A 52 16.34 2.95 -15.66
C GLU A 52 16.64 1.68 -16.45
N PRO A 53 15.95 0.54 -16.20
CA PRO A 53 15.97 -0.58 -17.13
C PRO A 53 15.68 -0.06 -18.53
N CYS A 54 16.59 -0.29 -19.48
CA CYS A 54 16.56 0.31 -20.81
C CYS A 54 15.16 0.21 -21.45
N GLY A 55 14.48 1.35 -21.64
CA GLY A 55 13.24 1.45 -22.42
C GLY A 55 11.92 1.45 -21.64
N MET A 56 11.89 1.57 -20.31
CA MET A 56 10.63 1.61 -19.54
C MET A 56 9.73 2.79 -19.93
N GLU A 57 10.28 4.00 -20.03
CA GLU A 57 9.53 5.18 -20.51
C GLU A 57 8.96 4.94 -21.91
N MET A 58 9.76 4.35 -22.80
CA MET A 58 9.38 4.09 -24.19
C MET A 58 8.30 3.02 -24.30
N ALA A 59 8.39 1.93 -23.53
CA ALA A 59 7.41 0.84 -23.52
C ALA A 59 6.03 1.31 -23.04
N MET A 60 5.99 2.13 -21.98
CA MET A 60 4.75 2.73 -21.47
C MET A 60 4.15 3.75 -22.45
N THR A 61 5.00 4.59 -23.05
CA THR A 61 4.57 5.65 -23.98
C THR A 61 4.08 5.11 -25.31
N LEU A 62 4.73 4.06 -25.83
CA LEU A 62 4.35 3.41 -27.09
C LEU A 62 3.24 2.37 -26.92
N ASN A 63 2.88 2.03 -25.68
CA ASN A 63 1.90 1.00 -25.36
C ASN A 63 2.19 -0.33 -26.08
N GLN A 64 3.45 -0.77 -26.03
CA GLN A 64 3.88 -2.03 -26.62
C GLN A 64 3.22 -3.19 -25.87
N ALA A 65 2.48 -4.02 -26.62
CA ALA A 65 1.71 -5.16 -26.10
C ALA A 65 2.44 -6.49 -26.30
N ASP A 66 3.75 -6.44 -26.56
CA ASP A 66 4.54 -7.66 -26.71
C ASP A 66 4.47 -8.46 -25.40
N ALA A 67 4.37 -9.79 -25.56
CA ALA A 67 4.18 -10.70 -24.44
C ALA A 67 5.46 -10.78 -23.60
N VAL A 68 5.31 -10.64 -22.28
CA VAL A 68 6.38 -10.79 -21.31
C VAL A 68 6.54 -12.28 -21.01
N THR A 69 7.75 -12.81 -21.17
CA THR A 69 8.06 -14.21 -20.87
C THR A 69 8.32 -14.42 -19.37
N GLY A 70 8.19 -15.66 -18.89
CA GLY A 70 8.30 -15.98 -17.46
C GLY A 70 9.66 -15.63 -16.83
N ASP A 71 10.74 -15.61 -17.64
CA ASP A 71 12.10 -15.27 -17.21
C ASP A 71 12.30 -13.75 -17.09
N GLU A 72 11.60 -12.96 -17.92
CA GLU A 72 11.61 -11.49 -17.86
C GLU A 72 10.90 -10.95 -16.61
N LEU A 73 10.11 -11.78 -15.90
CA LEU A 73 9.46 -11.42 -14.64
C LEU A 73 10.40 -11.40 -13.43
N ALA A 74 11.63 -11.87 -13.56
CA ALA A 74 12.57 -11.94 -12.44
C ALA A 74 12.72 -10.59 -11.67
N PRO A 75 12.80 -9.42 -12.31
CA PRO A 75 12.86 -8.14 -11.62
C PRO A 75 11.63 -7.85 -10.76
N ILE A 76 10.44 -8.32 -11.14
CA ILE A 76 9.21 -8.18 -10.34
C ILE A 76 9.20 -9.23 -9.23
N LYS A 77 9.47 -10.50 -9.54
CA LYS A 77 9.46 -11.60 -8.56
C LYS A 77 10.42 -11.36 -7.40
N CYS A 78 11.62 -10.88 -7.72
CA CYS A 78 12.70 -10.70 -6.75
C CYS A 78 12.65 -9.33 -6.04
N HIS A 79 11.74 -8.43 -6.43
CA HIS A 79 11.68 -7.11 -5.81
C HIS A 79 11.13 -7.20 -4.38
N ARG A 80 11.81 -6.56 -3.42
CA ARG A 80 11.44 -6.60 -1.99
C ARG A 80 10.00 -6.15 -1.75
N TRP A 81 9.53 -5.14 -2.46
CA TRP A 81 8.19 -4.56 -2.30
C TRP A 81 7.14 -5.13 -3.24
N THR A 82 7.39 -6.30 -3.82
CA THR A 82 6.39 -7.00 -4.64
C THR A 82 5.13 -7.28 -3.84
N PHE A 83 3.99 -6.99 -4.46
CA PHE A 83 2.66 -7.19 -3.90
C PHE A 83 1.99 -8.39 -4.59
N PRO A 84 1.14 -9.15 -3.90
CA PRO A 84 0.25 -10.13 -4.52
C PRO A 84 -0.42 -9.57 -5.77
N GLY A 85 -0.49 -10.34 -6.86
CA GLY A 85 -1.11 -9.87 -8.12
C GLY A 85 -0.18 -9.13 -9.08
N ALA A 86 1.02 -8.72 -8.64
CA ALA A 86 1.94 -7.92 -9.47
C ALA A 86 2.40 -8.64 -10.74
N GLU A 87 2.67 -9.94 -10.65
CA GLU A 87 3.09 -10.77 -11.79
C GLU A 87 1.97 -10.92 -12.81
N GLU A 88 0.74 -11.13 -12.34
CA GLU A 88 -0.45 -11.30 -13.18
C GLU A 88 -0.82 -10.03 -13.94
N PHE A 89 -0.54 -8.86 -13.36
CA PHE A 89 -0.63 -7.61 -14.11
C PHE A 89 0.50 -7.48 -15.12
N ALA A 90 1.74 -7.74 -14.71
CA ALA A 90 2.91 -7.60 -15.57
C ALA A 90 2.88 -8.49 -16.81
N LEU A 91 2.33 -9.70 -16.71
CA LEU A 91 2.16 -10.65 -17.81
C LEU A 91 1.21 -10.16 -18.92
N ARG A 92 0.43 -9.09 -18.69
CA ARG A 92 -0.51 -8.56 -19.69
C ARG A 92 0.18 -7.82 -20.85
N GLY A 93 1.46 -7.49 -20.70
CA GLY A 93 2.28 -6.90 -21.76
C GLY A 93 3.41 -6.03 -21.22
N ASN A 94 4.38 -5.68 -22.08
CA ASN A 94 5.56 -4.87 -21.71
C ASN A 94 5.22 -3.53 -21.06
N ASN A 95 4.14 -2.89 -21.49
CA ASN A 95 3.59 -1.68 -20.89
C ASN A 95 3.13 -1.89 -19.43
N TYR A 96 2.41 -2.98 -19.14
CA TYR A 96 2.00 -3.36 -17.79
C TYR A 96 3.18 -3.76 -16.93
N PHE A 97 4.13 -4.52 -17.48
CA PHE A 97 5.37 -4.88 -16.80
C PHE A 97 6.14 -3.63 -16.33
N SER A 98 6.35 -2.68 -17.25
CA SER A 98 7.04 -1.42 -16.94
C SER A 98 6.27 -0.60 -15.91
N PHE A 99 4.94 -0.55 -16.02
CA PHE A 99 4.10 0.15 -15.08
C PHE A 99 4.16 -0.45 -13.67
N VAL A 100 4.07 -1.79 -13.55
CA VAL A 100 4.21 -2.50 -12.28
C VAL A 100 5.57 -2.23 -11.67
N GLN A 101 6.65 -2.30 -12.45
CA GLN A 101 7.99 -1.94 -11.96
C GLN A 101 8.05 -0.50 -11.42
N CYS A 102 7.41 0.48 -12.09
CA CYS A 102 7.31 1.84 -11.54
C CYS A 102 6.56 1.88 -10.20
N LEU A 103 5.47 1.11 -10.03
CA LEU A 103 4.76 1.01 -8.75
C LEU A 103 5.65 0.42 -7.64
N LEU A 104 6.47 -0.57 -7.98
CA LEU A 104 7.42 -1.18 -7.06
C LEU A 104 8.54 -0.21 -6.66
N GLU A 105 9.07 0.54 -7.61
CA GLU A 105 10.12 1.54 -7.35
C GLU A 105 9.57 2.71 -6.53
N MET A 106 8.32 3.12 -6.75
CA MET A 106 7.64 4.11 -5.89
C MET A 106 7.58 3.64 -4.43
N GLN A 107 7.23 2.36 -4.19
CA GLN A 107 7.24 1.79 -2.84
C GLN A 107 8.63 1.81 -2.20
N ARG A 108 9.67 1.51 -2.97
CA ARG A 108 11.06 1.59 -2.51
C ARG A 108 11.45 3.01 -2.13
N ASN A 109 11.21 3.97 -3.02
CA ASN A 109 11.69 5.35 -2.87
C ASN A 109 11.02 6.08 -1.70
N VAL A 110 9.75 5.81 -1.41
CA VAL A 110 9.05 6.41 -0.26
C VAL A 110 9.54 5.85 1.09
N GLN A 111 10.24 4.72 1.09
CA GLN A 111 10.86 4.19 2.32
C GLN A 111 12.22 4.83 2.63
N VAL A 112 12.91 5.36 1.62
CA VAL A 112 14.17 6.08 1.80
C VAL A 112 13.87 7.45 2.40
N TYR A 113 14.60 7.83 3.45
CA TYR A 113 14.39 9.09 4.17
C TYR A 113 14.86 10.32 3.37
N GLU A 114 15.64 10.12 2.29
CA GLU A 114 16.18 11.20 1.48
C GLU A 114 15.07 12.01 0.79
N GLU A 115 15.25 13.34 0.80
CA GLU A 115 14.46 14.26 0.00
C GLU A 115 14.71 13.95 -1.47
N GLY A 116 13.65 13.63 -2.21
CA GLY A 116 13.74 13.24 -3.61
C GLY A 116 12.37 12.95 -4.20
N ASP A 117 12.33 12.71 -5.50
CA ASP A 117 11.10 12.32 -6.16
C ASP A 117 10.73 10.87 -5.80
N VAL A 118 9.44 10.59 -5.62
CA VAL A 118 8.93 9.22 -5.40
C VAL A 118 9.18 8.35 -6.63
N LEU A 119 9.13 8.99 -7.80
CA LEU A 119 9.48 8.42 -9.09
C LEU A 119 10.00 9.55 -9.97
N ALA A 120 10.97 9.26 -10.84
CA ALA A 120 11.51 10.26 -11.74
C ALA A 120 10.38 10.96 -12.54
N PRO A 121 10.42 12.30 -12.72
CA PRO A 121 9.31 13.04 -13.33
C PRO A 121 8.92 12.58 -14.75
N ASN A 122 9.87 12.07 -15.54
CA ASN A 122 9.61 11.47 -16.84
C ASN A 122 8.81 10.17 -16.72
N LEU A 123 9.14 9.32 -15.73
CA LEU A 123 8.42 8.08 -15.47
C LEU A 123 7.01 8.33 -14.90
N VAL A 124 6.83 9.35 -14.04
CA VAL A 124 5.48 9.78 -13.59
C VAL A 124 4.62 10.17 -14.79
N ARG A 125 5.19 10.96 -15.72
CA ARG A 125 4.51 11.35 -16.95
C ARG A 125 4.16 10.13 -17.81
N ALA A 126 5.08 9.19 -17.98
CA ALA A 126 4.85 7.96 -18.76
C ALA A 126 3.75 7.10 -18.13
N CYS A 127 3.77 6.91 -16.81
CA CYS A 127 2.73 6.21 -16.04
C CYS A 127 1.36 6.85 -16.23
N LYS A 128 1.29 8.18 -16.13
CA LYS A 128 0.05 8.95 -16.32
C LYS A 128 -0.48 8.83 -17.75
N LEU A 129 0.40 8.90 -18.75
CA LEU A 129 0.04 8.69 -20.16
C LEU A 129 -0.47 7.28 -20.40
N PHE A 130 0.17 6.27 -19.80
CA PHE A 130 -0.27 4.88 -19.87
C PHE A 130 -1.68 4.72 -19.28
N VAL A 131 -1.92 5.15 -18.03
CA VAL A 131 -3.25 5.05 -17.39
C VAL A 131 -4.31 5.81 -18.18
N THR A 132 -3.99 7.02 -18.65
CA THR A 132 -4.90 7.82 -19.49
C THR A 132 -5.21 7.11 -20.82
N GLY A 133 -4.20 6.51 -21.44
CA GLY A 133 -4.32 5.74 -22.67
C GLY A 133 -5.20 4.50 -22.51
N GLN A 134 -5.01 3.73 -21.43
CA GLN A 134 -5.89 2.60 -21.08
C GLN A 134 -7.33 3.07 -20.85
N CYS A 135 -7.51 4.19 -20.15
CA CYS A 135 -8.83 4.79 -19.95
C CYS A 135 -9.46 5.33 -21.24
N GLY A 136 -8.68 5.57 -22.30
CA GLY A 136 -9.19 5.93 -23.63
C GLY A 136 -9.60 4.73 -24.48
N LYS A 137 -9.19 3.52 -24.08
CA LYS A 137 -9.48 2.24 -24.73
C LYS A 137 -10.50 1.41 -23.95
N ASP A 138 -11.31 2.06 -23.12
CA ASP A 138 -12.34 1.44 -22.26
C ASP A 138 -11.83 0.44 -21.19
N TYR A 139 -10.53 0.45 -20.87
CA TYR A 139 -9.93 -0.33 -19.78
C TYR A 139 -9.95 0.41 -18.43
N THR A 140 -10.90 1.33 -18.22
CA THR A 140 -10.96 2.14 -16.98
C THR A 140 -11.17 1.30 -15.72
N GLY A 141 -11.98 0.24 -15.81
CA GLY A 141 -12.23 -0.66 -14.68
C GLY A 141 -11.01 -1.50 -14.32
N GLU A 142 -10.23 -1.90 -15.32
CA GLU A 142 -8.97 -2.61 -15.11
C GLU A 142 -7.94 -1.73 -14.43
N MET A 143 -7.79 -0.47 -14.85
CA MET A 143 -6.90 0.49 -14.20
C MET A 143 -7.29 0.77 -12.75
N TYR A 144 -8.60 0.89 -12.47
CA TYR A 144 -9.08 1.04 -11.09
C TYR A 144 -8.86 -0.23 -10.27
N HIS A 145 -9.06 -1.41 -10.86
CA HIS A 145 -8.75 -2.68 -10.20
C HIS A 145 -7.25 -2.79 -9.87
N LEU A 146 -6.37 -2.47 -10.81
CA LEU A 146 -4.92 -2.47 -10.59
C LEU A 146 -4.55 -1.51 -9.47
N PHE A 147 -5.03 -0.27 -9.52
CA PHE A 147 -4.79 0.74 -8.47
C PHE A 147 -5.25 0.27 -7.08
N SER A 148 -6.51 -0.17 -6.97
CA SER A 148 -7.06 -0.63 -5.70
C SER A 148 -6.33 -1.88 -5.19
N HIS A 149 -5.97 -2.81 -6.09
CA HIS A 149 -5.22 -4.00 -5.74
C HIS A 149 -3.81 -3.67 -5.24
N PHE A 150 -3.11 -2.77 -5.92
CA PHE A 150 -1.81 -2.26 -5.48
C PHE A 150 -1.91 -1.66 -4.07
N LEU A 151 -2.88 -0.78 -3.82
CA LEU A 151 -3.03 -0.13 -2.51
C LEU A 151 -3.32 -1.13 -1.38
N CYS A 152 -4.27 -2.05 -1.61
CA CYS A 152 -4.65 -3.05 -0.62
C CYS A 152 -3.54 -4.04 -0.29
N ASN A 153 -2.64 -4.30 -1.25
CA ASN A 153 -1.59 -5.30 -1.12
C ASN A 153 -0.18 -4.70 -1.00
N SER A 154 -0.07 -3.37 -0.94
CA SER A 154 1.22 -2.70 -0.86
C SER A 154 1.86 -2.95 0.51
N ARG A 155 3.15 -3.33 0.47
CA ARG A 155 3.93 -3.66 1.67
C ARG A 155 4.34 -2.43 2.47
N VAL A 156 4.35 -1.24 1.87
CA VAL A 156 4.78 -0.02 2.59
C VAL A 156 3.86 0.32 3.76
N PHE A 157 2.56 0.07 3.61
CA PHE A 157 1.60 0.27 4.69
C PHE A 157 1.82 -0.69 5.85
N ASP A 158 2.17 -1.96 5.58
CA ASP A 158 2.51 -2.93 6.64
C ASP A 158 3.78 -2.53 7.38
N GLU A 159 4.80 -2.08 6.64
CA GLU A 159 6.05 -1.61 7.23
C GLU A 159 5.84 -0.35 8.09
N TRP A 160 5.00 0.60 7.64
CA TRP A 160 4.65 1.79 8.41
C TRP A 160 3.79 1.47 9.63
N GLU A 161 2.83 0.55 9.52
CA GLU A 161 2.04 0.07 10.66
C GLU A 161 2.95 -0.56 11.72
N ALA A 162 3.82 -1.49 11.32
CA ALA A 162 4.75 -2.14 12.24
C ALA A 162 5.69 -1.13 12.91
N PHE A 163 6.17 -0.14 12.15
CA PHE A 163 7.02 0.92 12.66
C PHE A 163 6.31 1.77 13.73
N LEU A 164 5.08 2.23 13.45
CA LEU A 164 4.30 2.99 14.42
C LEU A 164 3.98 2.13 15.63
N ARG A 165 3.53 0.89 15.44
CA ARG A 165 3.20 -0.02 16.55
C ARG A 165 4.37 -0.16 17.53
N VAL A 166 5.57 -0.39 17.03
CA VAL A 166 6.80 -0.47 17.86
C VAL A 166 7.05 0.84 18.61
N ALA A 167 6.83 2.00 17.97
CA ALA A 167 6.99 3.29 18.62
C ALA A 167 5.98 3.53 19.76
N PHE A 168 4.72 3.12 19.58
CA PHE A 168 3.65 3.29 20.58
C PHE A 168 3.71 2.26 21.71
N GLU A 169 4.28 1.08 21.48
CA GLU A 169 4.49 0.04 22.51
C GLU A 169 5.77 0.28 23.34
N ALA A 170 6.68 1.14 22.87
CA ALA A 170 7.94 1.39 23.55
C ALA A 170 7.76 2.10 24.91
N PRO A 171 8.62 1.86 25.91
CA PRO A 171 8.57 2.54 27.21
C PRO A 171 8.64 4.08 27.11
N GLN A 172 9.22 4.58 26.02
CA GLN A 172 9.37 6.00 25.72
C GLN A 172 8.11 6.62 25.07
N ALA A 173 7.07 5.84 24.81
CA ALA A 173 5.79 6.31 24.26
C ALA A 173 5.06 7.32 25.17
N SER A 174 5.48 7.47 26.43
CA SER A 174 5.02 8.56 27.30
C SER A 174 5.47 9.95 26.84
N ALA A 175 6.49 10.04 25.98
CA ALA A 175 6.97 11.30 25.42
C ALA A 175 6.25 11.65 24.11
N GLU A 176 5.20 12.49 24.21
CA GLU A 176 4.36 12.92 23.08
C GLU A 176 5.17 13.46 21.88
N THR A 177 6.27 14.19 22.15
CA THR A 177 7.13 14.74 21.10
C THR A 177 7.77 13.65 20.24
N LEU A 178 8.23 12.55 20.84
CA LEU A 178 8.85 11.45 20.10
C LEU A 178 7.79 10.75 19.24
N LEU A 179 6.61 10.47 19.79
CA LEU A 179 5.51 9.87 19.03
C LEU A 179 5.07 10.76 17.86
N THR A 180 4.98 12.07 18.09
CA THR A 180 4.64 13.04 17.04
C THR A 180 5.62 12.97 15.88
N MET A 181 6.93 12.89 16.16
CA MET A 181 7.96 12.76 15.12
C MET A 181 7.80 11.47 14.30
N GLN A 182 7.47 10.35 14.93
CA GLN A 182 7.27 9.07 14.22
C GLN A 182 6.04 9.11 13.31
N VAL A 183 4.93 9.67 13.81
CA VAL A 183 3.71 9.87 13.03
C VAL A 183 3.97 10.83 11.86
N GLU A 184 4.70 11.91 12.10
CA GLU A 184 5.07 12.89 11.08
C GLU A 184 5.94 12.26 9.98
N GLN A 185 6.90 11.42 10.34
CA GLN A 185 7.72 10.70 9.36
C GLN A 185 6.87 9.82 8.43
N VAL A 186 5.93 9.06 8.99
CA VAL A 186 5.03 8.23 8.18
C VAL A 186 4.09 9.10 7.34
N TRP A 187 3.54 10.17 7.91
CA TRP A 187 2.62 11.05 7.19
C TRP A 187 3.28 11.76 6.01
N LEU A 188 4.50 12.27 6.17
CA LEU A 188 5.22 12.93 5.09
C LEU A 188 5.54 11.98 3.94
N ARG A 189 5.92 10.73 4.24
CA ARG A 189 6.12 9.68 3.22
C ARG A 189 4.82 9.32 2.52
N PHE A 190 3.73 9.18 3.28
CA PHE A 190 2.40 8.96 2.73
C PHE A 190 1.98 10.08 1.79
N ARG A 191 2.14 11.35 2.19
CA ARG A 191 1.82 12.52 1.36
C ARG A 191 2.55 12.49 0.03
N ARG A 192 3.86 12.22 0.03
CA ARG A 192 4.68 12.07 -1.19
C ARG A 192 4.14 10.96 -2.10
N LEU A 193 3.84 9.79 -1.53
CA LEU A 193 3.26 8.66 -2.28
C LEU A 193 1.88 9.02 -2.85
N ALA A 194 1.02 9.61 -2.03
CA ALA A 194 -0.35 9.97 -2.38
C ALA A 194 -0.39 11.01 -3.50
N ASP A 195 0.41 12.08 -3.40
CA ASP A 195 0.49 13.13 -4.42
C ASP A 195 0.91 12.53 -5.80
N THR A 196 1.88 11.61 -5.80
CA THR A 196 2.35 10.93 -7.04
C THR A 196 1.29 9.99 -7.61
N LEU A 197 0.62 9.21 -6.76
CA LEU A 197 -0.43 8.28 -7.21
C LEU A 197 -1.69 9.02 -7.67
N GLU A 198 -2.08 10.12 -7.03
CA GLU A 198 -3.15 11.00 -7.49
C GLU A 198 -2.82 11.63 -8.84
N GLU A 199 -1.56 11.98 -9.09
CA GLU A 199 -1.14 12.48 -10.40
C GLU A 199 -1.28 11.41 -11.51
N ILE A 200 -0.87 10.17 -11.23
CA ILE A 200 -0.90 9.07 -12.21
C ILE A 200 -2.33 8.58 -12.46
N PHE A 201 -3.10 8.36 -11.39
CA PHE A 201 -4.41 7.70 -11.46
C PHE A 201 -5.60 8.67 -11.43
N GLY A 202 -5.40 9.97 -11.20
CA GLY A 202 -6.48 10.95 -11.03
C GLY A 202 -7.45 11.06 -12.21
N VAL A 203 -7.09 10.57 -13.40
CA VAL A 203 -8.01 10.45 -14.54
C VAL A 203 -9.20 9.52 -14.25
N LEU A 204 -9.01 8.52 -13.37
CA LEU A 204 -10.05 7.57 -12.96
C LEU A 204 -11.20 8.25 -12.22
N ASP A 205 -10.94 9.34 -11.50
CA ASP A 205 -11.98 10.04 -10.74
C ASP A 205 -13.10 10.58 -11.65
N ARG A 206 -12.72 11.05 -12.84
CA ARG A 206 -13.67 11.62 -13.81
C ARG A 206 -14.24 10.55 -14.73
N ARG A 207 -13.45 9.53 -15.06
CA ARG A 207 -13.84 8.53 -16.07
C ARG A 207 -14.55 7.32 -15.49
N TYR A 208 -14.24 6.91 -14.26
CA TYR A 208 -14.72 5.66 -13.69
C TYR A 208 -15.47 5.85 -12.37
N THR A 209 -14.83 6.47 -11.37
CA THR A 209 -15.37 6.45 -9.99
C THR A 209 -16.72 7.16 -9.89
N TRP A 210 -16.89 8.28 -10.60
CA TRP A 210 -18.17 8.99 -10.68
C TRP A 210 -19.31 8.14 -11.22
N HIS A 211 -19.09 7.45 -12.35
CA HIS A 211 -20.13 6.64 -13.00
C HIS A 211 -20.52 5.42 -12.17
N HIS A 212 -19.56 4.83 -11.46
CA HIS A 212 -19.76 3.61 -10.69
C HIS A 212 -19.98 3.85 -9.19
N ARG A 213 -20.03 5.12 -8.75
CA ARG A 213 -20.15 5.53 -7.33
C ARG A 213 -19.07 4.87 -6.44
N LEU A 214 -17.87 4.71 -6.98
CA LEU A 214 -16.72 4.17 -6.25
C LEU A 214 -15.96 5.29 -5.54
N PRO A 215 -15.15 4.98 -4.51
CA PRO A 215 -14.25 5.94 -3.90
C PRO A 215 -13.33 6.60 -4.92
N LYS A 216 -13.07 7.90 -4.73
CA LYS A 216 -12.04 8.61 -5.50
C LYS A 216 -10.65 8.08 -5.16
N VAL A 217 -9.68 8.30 -6.05
CA VAL A 217 -8.28 7.89 -5.88
C VAL A 217 -7.72 8.38 -4.54
N GLY A 218 -7.84 9.69 -4.26
CA GLY A 218 -7.39 10.27 -3.00
C GLY A 218 -8.14 9.75 -1.78
N GLU A 219 -9.45 9.47 -1.90
CA GLU A 219 -10.23 8.89 -0.80
C GLU A 219 -9.72 7.49 -0.43
N LEU A 220 -9.51 6.64 -1.44
CA LEU A 220 -9.04 5.28 -1.24
C LEU A 220 -7.64 5.27 -0.60
N LEU A 221 -6.75 6.17 -1.03
CA LEU A 221 -5.42 6.36 -0.43
C LEU A 221 -5.50 6.70 1.05
N HIS A 222 -6.30 7.71 1.40
CA HIS A 222 -6.46 8.12 2.79
C HIS A 222 -7.11 7.01 3.62
N GLU A 223 -8.12 6.32 3.08
CA GLU A 223 -8.75 5.18 3.76
C GLU A 223 -7.71 4.09 4.10
N GLN A 224 -6.78 3.78 3.19
CA GLN A 224 -5.73 2.79 3.46
C GLN A 224 -4.77 3.22 4.57
N ILE A 225 -4.28 4.46 4.58
CA ILE A 225 -3.33 4.90 5.62
C ILE A 225 -4.00 4.92 7.00
N PHE A 226 -5.26 5.37 7.11
CA PHE A 226 -5.96 5.39 8.38
C PHE A 226 -6.26 3.97 8.87
N ARG A 227 -6.79 3.11 7.99
CA ARG A 227 -7.18 1.75 8.34
C ARG A 227 -5.99 0.85 8.66
N ARG A 228 -4.95 0.88 7.83
CA ARG A 228 -3.82 -0.05 7.95
C ARG A 228 -2.77 0.42 8.94
N CYS A 229 -2.50 1.72 9.02
CA CYS A 229 -1.50 2.23 9.96
C CYS A 229 -2.09 2.66 11.32
N GLY A 230 -3.39 2.43 11.55
CA GLY A 230 -4.07 2.75 12.81
C GLY A 230 -4.04 4.22 13.18
N LEU A 231 -3.86 5.13 12.20
CA LEU A 231 -3.72 6.56 12.46
C LEU A 231 -4.99 7.15 13.06
N ASP A 232 -6.16 6.57 12.80
CA ASP A 232 -7.43 7.01 13.38
C ASP A 232 -7.45 6.79 14.89
N VAL A 233 -7.02 5.60 15.34
CA VAL A 233 -6.88 5.24 16.75
C VAL A 233 -5.82 6.12 17.39
N ILE A 234 -4.64 6.23 16.77
CA ILE A 234 -3.53 7.05 17.27
C ILE A 234 -3.96 8.50 17.49
N VAL A 235 -4.62 9.10 16.49
CA VAL A 235 -5.06 10.50 16.56
C VAL A 235 -6.15 10.70 17.61
N ARG A 236 -7.08 9.75 17.75
CA ARG A 236 -8.20 9.84 18.71
C ARG A 236 -7.74 9.60 20.14
N GLU A 237 -6.82 8.67 20.38
CA GLU A 237 -6.38 8.29 21.72
C GLU A 237 -5.25 9.17 22.25
N PHE A 238 -4.20 9.38 21.45
CA PHE A 238 -2.98 10.07 21.90
C PHE A 238 -2.99 11.56 21.61
N PHE A 239 -3.80 12.01 20.65
CA PHE A 239 -3.85 13.41 20.23
C PHE A 239 -5.26 14.00 20.32
N SER A 240 -6.05 13.56 21.31
CA SER A 240 -7.42 14.05 21.55
C SER A 240 -7.51 15.56 21.87
N GLN A 241 -6.40 16.19 22.25
CA GLN A 241 -6.37 17.61 22.60
C GLN A 241 -6.82 18.48 21.42
N GLU A 242 -7.75 19.39 21.69
CA GLU A 242 -8.36 20.26 20.69
C GLU A 242 -7.37 21.28 20.10
N LYS A 243 -6.32 21.64 20.87
CA LYS A 243 -5.27 22.58 20.48
C LYS A 243 -3.94 21.86 20.23
N THR A 244 -3.83 21.14 19.12
CA THR A 244 -2.53 20.61 18.68
C THR A 244 -1.73 21.75 18.04
N VAL A 245 -0.48 21.96 18.49
CA VAL A 245 0.39 23.01 17.95
C VAL A 245 1.02 22.58 16.62
N ASN A 246 1.37 21.29 16.50
CA ASN A 246 2.00 20.69 15.33
C ASN A 246 1.07 20.68 14.10
N ASP A 247 1.54 21.22 12.97
CA ASP A 247 0.75 21.38 11.75
C ASP A 247 0.46 20.05 11.04
N THR A 248 1.41 19.11 11.08
CA THR A 248 1.23 17.75 10.56
C THR A 248 0.06 17.05 11.25
N MET A 249 -0.03 17.13 12.58
CA MET A 249 -1.15 16.56 13.33
C MET A 249 -2.49 17.26 13.03
N LYS A 250 -2.49 18.57 12.78
CA LYS A 250 -3.70 19.28 12.33
C LYS A 250 -4.14 18.82 10.94
N ASP A 251 -3.19 18.52 10.07
CA ASP A 251 -3.45 18.02 8.72
C ASP A 251 -4.07 16.61 8.77
N ILE A 252 -3.46 15.70 9.54
CA ILE A 252 -4.00 14.35 9.76
C ILE A 252 -5.43 14.41 10.32
N LYS A 253 -5.68 15.25 11.34
CA LYS A 253 -7.03 15.45 11.90
C LYS A 253 -8.04 15.95 10.87
N ARG A 254 -7.63 16.85 9.98
CA ARG A 254 -8.49 17.36 8.90
C ARG A 254 -8.82 16.26 7.90
N ALA A 255 -7.82 15.48 7.49
CA ALA A 255 -8.01 14.34 6.60
C ALA A 255 -8.97 13.29 7.20
N LEU A 256 -8.81 12.95 8.50
CA LEU A 256 -9.70 12.02 9.18
C LEU A 256 -11.15 12.53 9.23
N ARG A 257 -11.36 13.80 9.56
CA ARG A 257 -12.72 14.41 9.57
C ARG A 257 -13.37 14.38 8.19
N ALA A 258 -12.58 14.62 7.13
CA ALA A 258 -13.08 14.59 5.76
C ALA A 258 -13.54 13.17 5.36
N LEU A 259 -12.85 12.12 5.82
CA LEU A 259 -13.28 10.74 5.64
C LEU A 259 -14.56 10.42 6.42
N ASP A 260 -14.63 10.79 7.70
CA ASP A 260 -15.80 10.54 8.56
C ASP A 260 -17.08 11.20 8.00
N GLN A 261 -16.97 12.43 7.49
CA GLN A 261 -18.07 13.14 6.84
C GLN A 261 -18.59 12.39 5.61
N ARG A 262 -17.69 11.90 4.75
CA ARG A 262 -18.08 11.17 3.53
C ARG A 262 -18.65 9.78 3.82
N ALA A 263 -18.14 9.09 4.84
CA ALA A 263 -18.71 7.81 5.29
C ALA A 263 -20.17 8.00 5.75
N SER A 264 -20.43 9.10 6.46
CA SER A 264 -21.78 9.48 6.89
C SER A 264 -22.70 9.79 5.70
N GLU A 265 -22.22 10.54 4.70
CA GLU A 265 -22.98 10.84 3.47
C GLU A 265 -23.34 9.58 2.67
N ARG A 266 -22.45 8.57 2.63
CA ARG A 266 -22.72 7.30 1.94
C ARG A 266 -23.77 6.43 2.65
N THR A 267 -23.89 6.54 3.96
CA THR A 267 -24.87 5.74 4.74
C THR A 267 -26.29 6.34 4.62
N LEU A 268 -26.39 7.63 4.30
CA LEU A 268 -27.66 8.35 4.16
C LEU A 268 -28.25 8.34 2.74
N ALA A 269 -27.47 7.95 1.73
CA ALA A 269 -27.85 7.95 0.31
C ALA A 269 -28.29 6.58 -0.19
#